data_AF-A0A2S9VEN8-F1
#
_entry.id   AF-A0A2S9VEN8-F1
#
_cell.length_a   1.000
_cell.length_b   1.000
_cell.length_c   1.000
_cell.angle_alpha   90.00
_cell.angle_beta   90.00
_cell.angle_gamma   90.00
#
_symmetry.space_group_name_H-M   'P 1'
#
loop_
_entity.id
_entity.type
_entity.pdbx_description
1 polymer ?
#
loop_
_entity_poly.entity_id
_entity_poly.type
_entity_poly.pdbx_seq_one_letter_code
_entity_poly.pdbx_strand_id
1 'polypeptide(L)'
;MTDAPKFIKFYEENLRGNLFAGFLTVGGFLLSLKTFILIKLKENVYDRPQYKKRFEEMKKLDENLQVYAPLRNLSDFLFWSVLATIGAAIAQLSIGLIGIQWFVYAAIWISVFALCILIASLLLIKTSLNDWFKFINEDS
;
A
#
# COMPACT_ATOMS: atom_id res chain seq x y z
N MET A 1 28.04 -17.85 -28.61
CA MET A 1 26.60 -17.66 -28.85
C MET A 1 25.88 -18.23 -27.65
N THR A 2 25.60 -17.39 -26.66
CA THR A 2 25.00 -17.84 -25.41
C THR A 2 23.50 -17.79 -25.60
N ASP A 3 22.87 -18.94 -25.85
CA ASP A 3 21.42 -19.07 -25.91
C ASP A 3 20.84 -18.56 -24.59
N ALA A 4 20.30 -17.33 -24.61
CA ALA A 4 19.49 -16.85 -23.51
C ALA A 4 18.34 -17.86 -23.34
N PRO A 5 18.13 -18.43 -22.14
CA PRO A 5 17.11 -19.43 -21.92
C PRO A 5 15.76 -18.87 -22.40
N LYS A 6 14.98 -19.67 -23.13
CA LYS A 6 13.68 -19.31 -23.73
C LYS A 6 12.77 -18.49 -22.80
N PHE A 7 12.87 -18.75 -21.50
CA PHE A 7 12.20 -18.06 -20.41
C PHE A 7 12.53 -16.55 -20.31
N ILE A 8 13.77 -16.14 -20.59
CA ILE A 8 14.19 -14.73 -20.53
C ILE A 8 13.61 -13.93 -21.69
N LYS A 9 13.67 -14.47 -22.92
CA LYS A 9 12.99 -13.83 -24.06
C LYS A 9 11.49 -13.70 -23.82
N PHE A 10 10.87 -14.75 -23.27
CA PHE A 10 9.45 -14.71 -22.90
C PHE A 10 9.16 -13.64 -21.82
N TYR A 11 10.02 -13.52 -20.80
CA TYR A 11 9.89 -12.51 -19.76
C TYR A 11 10.03 -11.08 -20.32
N GLU A 12 11.01 -10.87 -21.19
CA GLU A 12 11.31 -9.58 -21.80
C GLU A 12 10.21 -9.10 -22.75
N GLU A 13 9.64 -10.00 -23.56
CA GLU A 13 8.57 -9.68 -24.51
C GLU A 13 7.18 -9.59 -23.86
N ASN A 14 6.84 -10.47 -22.90
CA ASN A 14 5.45 -10.64 -22.44
C ASN A 14 5.21 -10.22 -20.98
N LEU A 15 6.19 -10.37 -20.09
CA LEU A 15 5.99 -10.11 -18.65
C LEU A 15 6.44 -8.72 -18.24
N ARG A 16 7.47 -8.14 -18.85
CA ARG A 16 8.00 -6.82 -18.49
C ARG A 16 6.94 -5.72 -18.54
N GLY A 17 6.24 -5.61 -19.66
CA GLY A 17 5.18 -4.60 -19.85
C GLY A 17 4.00 -4.84 -18.89
N ASN A 18 3.59 -6.09 -18.73
CA ASN A 18 2.47 -6.46 -17.86
C ASN A 18 2.78 -6.24 -16.38
N LEU A 19 3.99 -6.56 -15.93
CA LEU A 19 4.40 -6.31 -14.54
C LEU A 19 4.56 -4.82 -14.28
N PHE A 20 5.19 -4.07 -15.19
CA PHE A 20 5.27 -2.62 -15.08
C PHE A 20 3.89 -1.97 -14.98
N ALA A 21 2.99 -2.30 -15.91
CA ALA A 21 1.62 -1.79 -15.90
C ALA A 21 0.88 -2.23 -14.63
N GLY A 22 1.03 -3.49 -14.21
CA GLY A 22 0.43 -4.03 -13.00
C GLY A 22 0.86 -3.27 -11.74
N PHE A 23 2.16 -3.06 -11.53
CA PHE A 23 2.65 -2.31 -10.37
C PHE A 23 2.29 -0.83 -10.43
N LEU A 24 2.26 -0.21 -11.61
CA LEU A 24 1.81 1.17 -11.75
C LEU A 24 0.32 1.31 -11.42
N THR A 25 -0.52 0.40 -11.92
CA THR A 25 -1.96 0.34 -11.60
C THR A 25 -2.17 0.13 -10.11
N VAL A 26 -1.43 -0.80 -9.50
CA VAL A 26 -1.50 -1.06 -8.06
C VAL A 26 -1.05 0.17 -7.26
N GLY A 27 0.08 0.80 -7.62
CA GLY A 27 0.57 1.99 -6.95
C GLY A 27 -0.43 3.15 -7.02
N GLY A 28 -1.05 3.35 -8.19
CA GLY A 28 -2.13 4.32 -8.38
C GLY A 28 -3.38 3.99 -7.57
N PHE A 29 -3.78 2.71 -7.54
CA PHE A 29 -4.91 2.25 -6.73
C PHE A 29 -4.67 2.50 -5.24
N LEU A 30 -3.48 2.13 -4.72
CA LEU A 30 -3.13 2.37 -3.32
C LEU A 30 -3.10 3.86 -2.97
N LEU A 31 -2.67 4.73 -3.89
CA LEU A 31 -2.67 6.18 -3.70
C LEU A 31 -4.11 6.73 -3.66
N SER A 32 -4.99 6.27 -4.55
CA SER A 32 -6.41 6.61 -4.50
C SER A 32 -7.04 6.15 -3.19
N LEU A 33 -6.75 4.92 -2.78
CA LEU A 33 -7.26 4.29 -1.58
C LEU A 33 -6.77 5.02 -0.30
N LYS A 34 -5.51 5.46 -0.24
CA LYS A 34 -4.99 6.28 0.88
C LYS A 34 -5.85 7.53 1.09
N THR A 35 -6.22 8.17 -0.01
CA THR A 35 -6.94 9.45 0.01
C THR A 35 -8.38 9.22 0.43
N PHE A 36 -9.01 8.17 -0.11
CA PHE A 36 -10.35 7.74 0.28
C PHE A 36 -10.44 7.42 1.78
N ILE A 37 -9.51 6.63 2.31
CA ILE A 37 -9.47 6.25 3.72
C ILE A 37 -9.26 7.47 4.61
N LEU A 38 -8.29 8.33 4.27
CA LEU A 38 -8.01 9.54 5.03
C LEU A 38 -9.24 10.45 5.11
N ILE A 39 -9.94 10.66 4.00
CA ILE A 39 -11.18 11.46 3.95
C ILE A 39 -12.29 10.77 4.75
N LYS A 40 -12.55 9.48 4.51
CA LYS A 40 -13.65 8.75 5.18
C LYS A 40 -13.46 8.66 6.68
N LEU A 41 -12.27 8.32 7.18
CA LEU A 41 -12.00 8.30 8.61
C LEU A 41 -12.07 9.70 9.21
N LYS A 42 -11.54 10.72 8.53
CA LYS A 42 -11.65 12.10 8.99
C LYS A 42 -13.12 12.50 9.16
N GLU A 43 -13.93 12.35 8.11
CA GLU A 43 -15.33 12.78 8.11
C GLU A 43 -16.23 11.95 9.03
N ASN A 44 -16.04 10.63 9.08
CA ASN A 44 -17.01 9.74 9.73
C ASN A 44 -16.64 9.34 11.17
N VAL A 45 -15.35 9.39 11.53
CA VAL A 45 -14.87 9.06 12.88
C VAL A 45 -14.41 10.32 13.59
N TYR A 46 -13.45 11.04 13.01
CA TYR A 46 -12.71 12.06 13.75
C TYR A 46 -13.39 13.43 13.81
N ASP A 47 -14.20 13.80 12.81
CA ASP A 47 -14.98 15.05 12.83
C ASP A 47 -16.26 14.94 13.68
N ARG A 48 -16.61 13.75 14.20
CA ARG A 48 -17.77 13.61 15.08
C ARG A 48 -17.50 14.20 16.47
N PRO A 49 -18.40 15.03 17.02
CA PRO A 49 -18.23 15.65 18.33
C PRO A 49 -18.21 14.63 19.48
N GLN A 50 -18.85 13.46 19.30
CA GLN A 50 -18.84 12.35 20.26
C GLN A 50 -17.44 11.71 20.38
N TYR A 51 -16.73 11.54 19.27
CA TYR A 51 -15.38 10.99 19.26
C TYR A 51 -14.39 11.95 19.91
N LYS A 52 -14.51 13.26 19.65
CA LYS A 52 -13.70 14.29 20.34
C LYS A 52 -13.89 14.26 21.86
N LYS A 53 -15.12 14.06 22.36
CA LYS A 53 -15.39 13.95 23.79
C LYS A 53 -14.79 12.69 24.42
N ARG A 54 -15.02 11.50 23.84
CA ARG A 54 -14.38 10.25 24.29
C ARG A 54 -12.85 10.36 24.26
N PHE A 55 -12.32 11.04 23.25
CA PHE A 55 -10.89 11.25 23.12
C PHE A 55 -10.32 12.22 24.15
N GLU A 56 -11.00 13.33 24.47
CA GLU A 56 -10.59 14.22 25.56
C GLU A 56 -10.61 13.52 26.92
N GLU A 57 -11.56 12.59 27.14
CA GLU A 57 -11.59 11.76 28.34
C GLU A 57 -10.42 10.77 28.39
N MET A 58 -10.06 10.14 27.27
CA MET A 58 -8.89 9.25 27.21
C MET A 58 -7.55 10.00 27.28
N LYS A 59 -7.46 11.21 26.71
CA LYS A 59 -6.29 12.08 26.80
C LYS A 59 -5.97 12.50 28.24
N LYS A 60 -6.97 12.54 29.12
CA LYS A 60 -6.76 12.77 30.56
C LYS A 60 -6.04 11.60 31.26
N LEU A 61 -6.09 10.39 30.69
CA LEU A 61 -5.32 9.24 31.18
C LEU A 61 -3.97 9.08 30.49
N ASP A 62 -3.82 9.54 29.25
CA ASP A 62 -2.56 9.44 28.50
C ASP A 62 -2.33 10.69 27.63
N GLU A 63 -1.41 11.54 28.08
CA GLU A 63 -1.19 12.89 27.53
C GLU A 63 -0.60 12.89 26.10
N ASN A 64 -0.02 11.75 25.69
CA ASN A 64 0.60 11.57 24.37
C ASN A 64 -0.34 10.96 23.32
N LEU A 65 -1.58 10.64 23.66
CA LEU A 65 -2.53 10.06 22.71
C LEU A 65 -2.89 11.11 21.65
N GLN A 66 -2.45 10.91 20.40
CA GLN A 66 -2.88 11.76 19.28
C GLN A 66 -4.11 11.15 18.62
N VAL A 67 -5.17 11.94 18.49
CA VAL A 67 -6.45 11.57 17.83
C VAL A 67 -6.19 10.87 16.51
N TYR A 68 -5.24 11.41 15.74
CA TYR A 68 -4.94 10.96 14.40
C TYR A 68 -3.74 10.01 14.32
N ALA A 69 -3.18 9.50 15.43
CA ALA A 69 -2.01 8.62 15.39
C ALA A 69 -2.22 7.35 14.54
N PRO A 70 -3.34 6.61 14.69
CA PRO A 70 -3.59 5.42 13.87
C PRO A 70 -3.76 5.79 12.39
N LEU A 71 -4.40 6.94 12.13
CA LEU A 71 -4.61 7.45 10.78
C LEU A 71 -3.29 7.88 10.11
N ARG A 72 -2.38 8.47 10.89
CA ARG A 72 -1.06 8.91 10.43
C ARG A 72 -0.16 7.72 10.12
N ASN A 73 -0.10 6.73 11.01
CA ASN A 73 0.68 5.51 10.79
C ASN A 73 0.17 4.72 9.58
N LEU A 74 -1.16 4.65 9.40
CA LEU A 74 -1.77 4.04 8.23
C LEU A 74 -1.39 4.81 6.95
N SER A 75 -1.51 6.14 6.95
CA SER A 75 -1.13 6.99 5.84
C SER A 75 0.34 6.82 5.45
N ASP A 76 1.25 6.81 6.43
CA ASP A 76 2.69 6.67 6.20
C ASP A 76 3.01 5.27 5.66
N PHE A 77 2.39 4.21 6.20
CA PHE A 77 2.57 2.84 5.70
C PHE A 77 2.08 2.68 4.26
N LEU A 78 0.93 3.26 3.92
CA LEU A 78 0.42 3.26 2.55
C LEU A 78 1.33 4.06 1.62
N PHE A 79 1.87 5.20 2.07
CA PHE A 79 2.82 5.99 1.28
C PHE A 79 4.08 5.20 0.97
N TRP A 80 4.67 4.54 1.97
CA TRP A 80 5.81 3.64 1.77
C TRP A 80 5.50 2.50 0.81
N SER A 81 4.29 1.93 0.87
CA SER A 81 3.84 0.86 -0.03
C SER A 81 3.66 1.32 -1.47
N VAL A 82 3.08 2.52 -1.68
CA VAL A 82 2.99 3.16 -3.01
C VAL A 82 4.38 3.43 -3.57
N LEU A 83 5.28 3.97 -2.74
CA LEU A 83 6.64 4.30 -3.15
C LEU A 83 7.44 3.02 -3.51
N ALA A 84 7.24 1.95 -2.76
CA ALA A 84 7.82 0.64 -3.04
C ALA A 84 7.27 0.02 -4.35
N THR A 85 5.97 0.10 -4.61
CA THR A 85 5.35 -0.44 -5.84
C THR A 85 5.75 0.35 -7.09
N ILE A 86 5.78 1.69 -7.01
CA ILE A 86 6.27 2.53 -8.11
C ILE A 86 7.78 2.32 -8.33
N GLY A 87 8.56 2.23 -7.25
CA GLY A 87 9.98 1.92 -7.31
C GLY A 87 10.25 0.56 -7.95
N ALA A 88 9.46 -0.46 -7.59
CA ALA A 88 9.51 -1.78 -8.21
C ALA A 88 9.15 -1.72 -9.70
N ALA A 89 8.12 -0.97 -10.09
CA ALA A 89 7.75 -0.79 -11.49
C ALA A 89 8.89 -0.18 -12.32
N ILE A 90 9.50 0.91 -11.82
CA ILE A 90 10.63 1.58 -12.48
C ILE A 90 11.85 0.65 -12.52
N ALA A 91 12.14 -0.05 -11.42
CA ALA A 91 13.23 -1.01 -11.36
C ALA A 91 13.04 -2.13 -12.38
N GLN A 92 11.83 -2.69 -12.51
CA GLN A 92 11.53 -3.70 -13.52
C GLN A 92 11.65 -3.18 -14.96
N LEU A 93 11.25 -1.93 -15.20
CA LEU A 93 11.42 -1.29 -16.50
C LEU A 93 12.90 -1.13 -16.86
N SER A 94 13.71 -0.66 -15.91
CA SER A 94 15.16 -0.44 -16.08
C SER A 94 15.94 -1.75 -16.20
N ILE A 95 15.64 -2.71 -15.33
CA ILE A 95 16.26 -4.03 -15.30
C ILE A 95 15.90 -4.83 -16.56
N GLY A 96 14.64 -4.76 -17.00
CA GLY A 96 14.17 -5.43 -18.19
C GLY A 96 14.76 -4.89 -19.50
N LEU A 97 15.59 -3.84 -19.47
CA LEU A 97 16.33 -3.31 -20.62
C LEU A 97 17.75 -3.88 -20.74
N ILE A 98 18.33 -4.41 -19.65
CA ILE A 98 19.77 -4.75 -19.58
C ILE A 98 20.02 -6.26 -19.80
N GLY A 99 19.00 -7.12 -19.84
CA GLY A 99 19.11 -8.48 -20.36
C GLY A 99 20.05 -9.44 -19.60
N ILE A 100 20.36 -9.19 -18.32
CA ILE A 100 21.25 -10.04 -17.51
C ILE A 100 20.43 -11.08 -16.71
N GLN A 101 20.81 -12.36 -16.81
CA GLN A 101 20.14 -13.52 -16.18
C GLN A 101 19.83 -13.36 -14.69
N TRP A 102 20.78 -12.86 -13.91
CA TRP A 102 20.64 -12.70 -12.45
C TRP A 102 19.56 -11.68 -12.05
N PHE A 103 19.37 -10.65 -12.87
CA PHE A 103 18.44 -9.58 -12.56
C PHE A 103 16.98 -9.96 -12.81
N VAL A 104 16.69 -10.93 -13.67
CA VAL A 104 15.32 -11.44 -13.89
C VAL A 104 14.80 -12.14 -12.63
N TYR A 105 15.63 -12.95 -11.96
CA TYR A 105 15.26 -13.58 -10.69
C TYR A 105 15.02 -12.55 -9.59
N ALA A 106 15.88 -11.52 -9.50
CA ALA A 106 15.70 -10.42 -8.56
C ALA A 106 14.40 -9.62 -8.81
N ALA A 107 14.05 -9.38 -10.08
CA ALA A 107 12.82 -8.68 -10.46
C ALA A 107 11.56 -9.46 -10.09
N ILE A 108 11.56 -10.79 -10.28
CA ILE A 108 10.46 -11.66 -9.83
C ILE A 108 10.35 -11.64 -8.30
N TRP A 109 11.48 -11.70 -7.59
CA TRP A 109 11.49 -11.62 -6.11
C TRP A 109 10.93 -10.29 -5.60
N ILE A 110 11.36 -9.18 -6.18
CA ILE A 110 10.83 -7.83 -5.88
C ILE A 110 9.32 -7.77 -6.17
N SER A 111 8.87 -8.43 -7.24
CA SER A 111 7.44 -8.47 -7.60
C SER A 111 6.61 -9.19 -6.55
N VAL A 112 7.06 -10.36 -6.11
CA VAL A 112 6.40 -11.15 -5.07
C VAL A 112 6.41 -10.39 -3.74
N PHE A 113 7.54 -9.76 -3.40
CA PHE A 113 7.65 -8.95 -2.19
C PHE A 113 6.71 -7.74 -2.20
N ALA A 114 6.65 -7.01 -3.32
CA ALA A 114 5.71 -5.91 -3.49
C ALA A 114 4.25 -6.38 -3.40
N LEU A 115 3.94 -7.56 -3.95
CA LEU A 115 2.61 -8.18 -3.83
C LEU A 115 2.26 -8.54 -2.36
N CYS A 116 3.23 -9.05 -1.59
CA CYS A 116 3.02 -9.31 -0.16
C CYS A 116 2.76 -8.01 0.63
N ILE A 117 3.53 -6.95 0.38
CA ILE A 117 3.31 -5.63 1.01
C ILE A 117 1.94 -5.07 0.63
N LEU A 118 1.52 -5.25 -0.62
CA LEU A 118 0.20 -4.84 -1.11
C LEU A 118 -0.91 -5.56 -0.32
N ILE A 119 -0.83 -6.89 -0.20
CA ILE A 119 -1.81 -7.69 0.57
C ILE A 119 -1.84 -7.24 2.03
N ALA A 120 -0.66 -7.01 2.64
CA ALA A 120 -0.56 -6.48 4.00
C ALA A 120 -1.23 -5.10 4.12
N SER A 121 -1.03 -4.22 3.14
CA SER A 121 -1.68 -2.90 3.07
C SER A 121 -3.19 -3.04 2.99
N LEU A 122 -3.71 -3.91 2.12
CA LEU A 122 -5.15 -4.19 2.00
C LEU A 122 -5.76 -4.72 3.30
N LEU A 123 -5.06 -5.60 4.01
CA LEU A 123 -5.53 -6.14 5.30
C LEU A 123 -5.53 -5.07 6.39
N LEU A 124 -4.50 -4.22 6.43
CA LEU A 124 -4.43 -3.12 7.38
C LEU A 124 -5.58 -2.12 7.15
N ILE A 125 -5.84 -1.80 5.88
CA ILE A 125 -6.96 -0.96 5.45
C ILE A 125 -8.30 -1.58 5.87
N LYS A 126 -8.51 -2.87 5.60
CA LYS A 126 -9.73 -3.59 5.99
C LYS A 126 -9.95 -3.52 7.50
N THR A 127 -8.88 -3.65 8.28
CA THR A 127 -8.94 -3.55 9.74
C THR A 127 -9.32 -2.15 10.19
N SER A 128 -8.72 -1.10 9.63
CA SER A 128 -9.08 0.29 9.94
C SER A 128 -10.53 0.63 9.53
N LEU A 129 -11.02 0.06 8.44
CA LEU A 129 -12.42 0.17 8.05
C LEU A 129 -13.35 -0.55 9.04
N ASN A 130 -12.91 -1.69 9.57
CA ASN A 130 -13.67 -2.49 10.53
C ASN A 130 -13.75 -1.79 11.89
N ASP A 131 -12.68 -1.13 12.32
CA ASP A 131 -12.70 -0.27 13.51
C ASP A 131 -13.68 0.89 13.31
N TRP A 132 -13.69 1.52 12.13
CA TRP A 132 -14.70 2.52 11.77
C TRP A 132 -16.13 1.96 11.82
N PHE A 133 -16.38 0.78 11.25
CA PHE A 133 -17.71 0.16 11.28
C PHE A 133 -18.16 -0.18 12.70
N LYS A 134 -17.25 -0.64 13.56
CA LYS A 134 -17.55 -0.84 14.99
C LYS A 134 -17.96 0.46 15.67
N PHE A 135 -17.26 1.56 15.41
CA PHE A 135 -17.65 2.87 15.93
C PHE A 135 -19.05 3.30 15.48
N ILE A 136 -19.41 3.10 14.21
CA ILE A 136 -20.76 3.41 13.71
C ILE A 136 -21.83 2.52 14.35
N ASN A 137 -21.56 1.22 14.51
CA ASN A 137 -22.51 0.27 15.08
C ASN A 137 -22.70 0.44 16.59
N GLU A 138 -21.72 0.99 17.32
CA GLU A 138 -21.90 1.41 18.73
C GLU A 138 -22.79 2.66 18.87
N ASP A 139 -22.87 3.50 17.84
CA ASP A 139 -23.66 4.75 17.82
C ASP A 139 -25.12 4.56 17.31
N SER A 140 -25.52 3.34 16.92
CA SER A 140 -26.88 2.99 16.43
C SER A 140 -27.68 2.20 17.46
#